data_AF-A0A3M1E7R8-F1
#
_entry.id   AF-A0A3M1E7R8-F1
#
_cell.length_a   1.000
_cell.length_b   1.000
_cell.length_c   1.000
_cell.angle_alpha   90.00
_cell.angle_beta   90.00
_cell.angle_gamma   90.00
#
_symmetry.space_group_name_H-M   'P 1'
#
loop_
_entity.id
_entity.type
_entity.pdbx_description
1 polymer ?
#
loop_
_entity_poly.entity_id
_entity_poly.type
_entity_poly.pdbx_seq_one_letter_code
_entity_poly.pdbx_strand_id
1 'polypeptide(L)'
;MVPAEFCADADSLITGPTQDVDLTEYPFFVTVPMGLEELLRNELESLGGQDCWLTQGGVGGTAELAALYRFCLWSRLGSRVLLQLADWPADSFERLYRLALDFPWEVHIGPDRSFAIRAVSRKSPLQHTGHLALKVKDALVDRLREQCGRRPSVDS
;
A
#
# COMPACT_ATOMS: atom_id res chain seq x y z
N MET A 1 -4.51 34.74 37.82
CA MET A 1 -3.96 35.05 36.49
C MET A 1 -4.01 33.76 35.70
N VAL A 2 -5.04 33.66 34.87
CA VAL A 2 -5.51 32.58 33.97
C VAL A 2 -5.40 31.11 34.47
N PRO A 3 -6.54 30.43 34.70
CA PRO A 3 -6.72 29.05 35.14
C PRO A 3 -7.22 28.11 33.99
N ALA A 4 -7.77 26.95 34.40
CA ALA A 4 -8.66 25.97 33.72
C ALA A 4 -7.94 24.83 32.97
N GLU A 5 -7.75 23.64 33.57
CA GLU A 5 -8.78 22.61 33.79
C GLU A 5 -9.53 22.21 32.52
N PHE A 6 -9.19 21.06 31.94
CA PHE A 6 -10.20 20.03 31.68
C PHE A 6 -9.56 18.65 31.44
N CYS A 7 -9.91 17.73 32.34
CA CYS A 7 -10.12 16.27 32.21
C CYS A 7 -9.60 15.57 30.94
N ALA A 8 -8.81 14.51 31.07
CA ALA A 8 -9.27 13.17 31.46
C ALA A 8 -10.38 12.65 30.52
N ASP A 9 -10.14 11.44 30.01
CA ASP A 9 -10.95 10.65 29.06
C ASP A 9 -10.73 10.93 27.56
N ALA A 10 -9.65 10.33 27.04
CA ALA A 10 -9.64 9.78 25.69
C ALA A 10 -9.05 8.35 25.68
N ASP A 11 -9.22 7.62 26.79
CA ASP A 11 -8.97 6.17 26.92
C ASP A 11 -10.20 5.33 26.51
N SER A 12 -11.07 5.89 25.66
CA SER A 12 -12.35 5.24 25.35
C SER A 12 -12.98 5.73 24.05
N LEU A 13 -12.24 5.73 22.94
CA LEU A 13 -12.83 5.56 21.59
C LEU A 13 -11.96 4.73 20.62
N ILE A 14 -10.91 4.07 21.12
CA ILE A 14 -10.29 2.90 20.45
C ILE A 14 -11.13 1.66 20.80
N THR A 15 -12.40 1.65 20.43
CA THR A 15 -13.26 0.48 20.65
C THR A 15 -13.97 0.09 19.37
N GLY A 16 -13.24 -0.67 18.55
CA GLY A 16 -13.72 -1.43 17.40
C GLY A 16 -12.58 -1.73 16.42
N PRO A 17 -12.20 -3.02 16.28
CA PRO A 17 -10.88 -3.47 16.68
C PRO A 17 -9.75 -2.76 15.91
N THR A 18 -8.94 -2.01 16.64
CA THR A 18 -7.50 -1.99 16.40
C THR A 18 -7.04 -3.41 16.74
N GLN A 19 -7.06 -4.31 15.76
CA GLN A 19 -6.11 -5.39 15.86
C GLN A 19 -4.75 -4.71 15.80
N ASP A 20 -4.02 -4.77 16.91
CA ASP A 20 -2.61 -5.18 16.83
C ASP A 20 -2.59 -6.41 15.93
N VAL A 21 -2.57 -6.18 14.63
CA VAL A 21 -2.18 -7.25 13.74
C VAL A 21 -0.67 -7.21 13.88
N ASP A 22 -0.15 -8.10 14.72
CA ASP A 22 1.07 -8.82 14.35
C ASP A 22 0.82 -9.38 12.94
N LEU A 23 0.92 -8.52 11.91
CA LEU A 23 1.12 -8.96 10.54
C LEU A 23 2.57 -9.39 10.50
N THR A 24 2.81 -10.54 11.13
CA THR A 24 4.08 -11.25 10.97
C THR A 24 4.31 -11.44 9.49
N GLU A 25 3.26 -11.53 8.66
CA GLU A 25 3.33 -11.75 7.22
C GLU A 25 2.54 -10.73 6.40
N TYR A 26 3.13 -10.32 5.27
CA TYR A 26 2.57 -9.38 4.32
C TYR A 26 2.41 -10.01 2.93
N PRO A 27 1.32 -9.69 2.21
CA PRO A 27 1.18 -10.10 0.83
C PRO A 27 2.20 -9.36 -0.06
N PHE A 28 2.84 -10.11 -0.94
CA PHE A 28 3.86 -9.58 -1.84
C PHE A 28 3.67 -10.08 -3.27
N PHE A 29 4.34 -9.38 -4.19
CA PHE A 29 4.50 -9.82 -5.56
C PHE A 29 5.92 -9.52 -6.06
N VAL A 30 6.60 -10.53 -6.60
CA VAL A 30 7.93 -10.38 -7.20
C VAL A 30 7.84 -10.60 -8.71
N THR A 31 8.30 -9.61 -9.49
CA THR A 31 8.31 -9.71 -10.96
C THR A 31 9.54 -10.46 -11.46
N VAL A 32 9.40 -11.25 -12.51
CA VAL A 32 10.49 -12.01 -13.14
C VAL A 32 10.30 -12.08 -14.66
N PRO A 33 11.38 -12.23 -15.47
CA PRO A 33 11.24 -12.58 -16.87
C PRO A 33 10.42 -13.87 -17.07
N MET A 34 9.62 -13.91 -18.13
CA MET A 34 8.77 -15.07 -18.44
C MET A 34 9.61 -16.35 -18.62
N GLY A 35 9.14 -17.45 -18.06
CA GLY A 35 9.79 -18.76 -18.10
C GLY A 35 10.68 -19.07 -16.89
N LEU A 36 10.82 -18.14 -15.94
CA LEU A 36 11.62 -18.32 -14.72
C LEU A 36 10.77 -18.31 -13.44
N GLU A 37 9.43 -18.32 -13.56
CA GLU A 37 8.50 -18.21 -12.45
C GLU A 37 8.68 -19.34 -11.42
N GLU A 38 8.85 -20.58 -11.87
CA GLU A 38 9.08 -21.73 -10.97
C GLU A 38 10.40 -21.62 -10.20
N LEU A 39 11.46 -21.16 -10.86
CA LEU A 39 12.76 -20.96 -10.21
C LEU A 39 12.69 -19.85 -9.18
N LEU A 40 12.00 -18.75 -9.49
CA LEU A 40 11.77 -17.66 -8.55
C LEU A 40 10.94 -18.14 -7.35
N ARG A 41 9.88 -18.94 -7.56
CA ARG A 41 9.06 -19.46 -6.46
C ARG A 41 9.91 -20.26 -5.47
N ASN A 42 10.71 -21.21 -5.97
CA ASN A 42 11.58 -22.01 -5.12
C ASN A 42 12.62 -21.14 -4.38
N GLU A 43 13.15 -20.10 -5.03
CA GLU A 43 14.05 -19.12 -4.38
C GLU A 43 13.34 -18.38 -3.25
N LEU A 44 12.13 -17.85 -3.50
CA LEU A 44 11.37 -17.09 -2.51
C LEU A 44 10.93 -17.95 -1.32
N GLU A 45 10.46 -19.18 -1.57
CA GLU A 45 10.16 -20.16 -0.51
C GLU A 45 11.39 -20.42 0.36
N SER A 46 12.57 -20.59 -0.25
CA SER A 46 13.83 -20.79 0.49
C SER A 46 14.26 -19.57 1.33
N LEU A 47 13.81 -18.37 0.95
CA LEU A 47 14.10 -17.11 1.65
C LEU A 47 13.02 -16.74 2.70
N GLY A 48 11.98 -17.56 2.84
CA GLY A 48 10.91 -17.40 3.83
C GLY A 48 9.58 -16.92 3.26
N GLY A 49 9.34 -17.08 1.95
CA GLY A 49 8.03 -16.90 1.34
C GLY A 49 7.10 -18.07 1.62
N GLN A 50 5.82 -17.77 1.81
CA GLN A 50 4.75 -18.71 2.12
C GLN A 50 3.61 -18.55 1.13
N ASP A 51 2.83 -19.62 0.94
CA ASP A 51 1.71 -19.69 0.00
C ASP A 51 2.04 -19.14 -1.39
N CYS A 52 3.26 -19.40 -1.88
CA CYS A 52 3.74 -18.83 -3.13
C CYS A 52 3.01 -19.41 -4.34
N TRP A 53 2.38 -18.54 -5.13
CA TRP A 53 1.65 -18.91 -6.35
C TRP A 53 2.25 -18.22 -7.57
N LEU A 54 2.22 -18.93 -8.69
CA LEU A 54 2.78 -18.46 -9.96
C LEU A 54 1.75 -17.61 -10.71
N THR A 55 2.22 -16.53 -11.33
CA THR A 55 1.46 -15.78 -12.33
C THR A 55 2.34 -15.49 -13.53
N GLN A 56 1.74 -15.17 -14.68
CA GLN A 56 2.52 -14.79 -15.84
C GLN A 56 3.41 -13.56 -15.53
N GLY A 57 4.73 -13.75 -15.53
CA GLY A 57 5.71 -12.70 -15.26
C GLY A 57 5.96 -12.38 -13.77
N GLY A 58 5.57 -13.27 -12.84
CA GLY A 58 5.90 -13.08 -11.42
C GLY A 58 5.38 -14.17 -10.48
N VAL A 59 5.74 -14.01 -9.21
CA VAL A 59 5.30 -14.89 -8.11
C VAL A 59 4.71 -14.03 -7.01
N GLY A 60 3.50 -14.35 -6.56
CA GLY A 60 2.87 -13.75 -5.39
C GLY A 60 2.85 -14.71 -4.21
N GLY A 61 2.66 -14.20 -3.01
CA GLY A 61 2.59 -15.00 -1.79
C GLY A 61 2.50 -14.11 -0.55
N THR A 62 2.71 -14.71 0.63
CA THR A 62 2.85 -13.99 1.89
C THR A 62 4.26 -14.19 2.46
N ALA A 63 4.81 -13.19 3.14
CA ALA A 63 6.12 -13.31 3.74
C ALA A 63 6.30 -12.31 4.87
N GLU A 64 7.15 -12.65 5.84
CA GLU A 64 7.48 -11.70 6.90
C GLU A 64 8.21 -10.47 6.39
N LEU A 65 8.11 -9.35 7.09
CA LEU A 65 8.85 -8.14 6.70
C LEU A 65 10.36 -8.40 6.60
N ALA A 66 10.91 -9.20 7.51
CA ALA A 66 12.30 -9.62 7.44
C ALA A 66 12.60 -10.46 6.19
N ALA A 67 11.67 -11.32 5.76
CA ALA A 67 11.78 -12.11 4.53
C ALA A 67 11.70 -11.23 3.28
N LEU A 68 10.82 -10.22 3.26
CA LEU A 68 10.74 -9.26 2.16
C LEU A 68 12.05 -8.49 1.98
N TYR A 69 12.67 -8.06 3.08
CA TYR A 69 14.01 -7.46 3.02
C TYR A 69 15.06 -8.47 2.52
N ARG A 70 14.97 -9.75 2.93
CA ARG A 70 15.84 -10.79 2.36
C ARG A 70 15.64 -10.97 0.87
N PHE A 71 14.42 -10.90 0.35
CA PHE A 71 14.16 -10.99 -1.09
C PHE A 71 14.88 -9.86 -1.83
N CYS A 72 14.82 -8.63 -1.33
CA CYS A 72 15.50 -7.48 -1.92
C CYS A 72 17.03 -7.61 -1.92
N LEU A 73 17.60 -8.30 -0.93
CA LEU A 73 19.05 -8.43 -0.76
C LEU A 73 19.64 -9.68 -1.43
N TRP A 74 18.89 -10.77 -1.49
CA TRP A 74 19.41 -12.10 -1.83
C TRP A 74 18.76 -12.75 -3.06
N SER A 75 17.62 -12.24 -3.54
CA SER A 75 17.03 -12.76 -4.77
C SER A 75 17.93 -12.42 -5.97
N ARG A 76 18.24 -13.42 -6.78
CA ARG A 76 19.02 -13.24 -8.03
C ARG A 76 18.14 -13.28 -9.27
N LEU A 77 16.89 -13.72 -9.11
CA LEU A 77 15.92 -13.88 -10.18
C LEU A 77 14.91 -12.72 -10.22
N GLY A 78 14.50 -12.23 -9.05
CA GLY A 78 13.49 -11.18 -8.92
C GLY A 78 13.98 -9.83 -9.44
N SER A 79 13.21 -9.21 -10.33
CA SER A 79 13.51 -7.87 -10.85
C SER A 79 12.97 -6.74 -9.97
N ARG A 80 11.83 -6.96 -9.30
CA ARG A 80 11.18 -6.00 -8.38
C ARG A 80 10.41 -6.77 -7.33
N VAL A 81 10.59 -6.39 -6.06
CA VAL A 81 9.81 -6.89 -4.92
C VAL A 81 8.78 -5.82 -4.57
N LEU A 82 7.50 -6.17 -4.67
CA LEU A 82 6.37 -5.28 -4.41
C LEU A 82 5.63 -5.75 -3.17
N LEU A 83 5.46 -4.85 -2.21
CA LEU A 83 4.58 -5.05 -1.07
C LEU A 83 3.15 -4.64 -1.46
N GLN A 84 2.17 -5.51 -1.26
CA GLN A 84 0.78 -5.16 -1.48
C GLN A 84 0.24 -4.43 -0.24
N LEU A 85 -0.02 -3.14 -0.41
CA LEU A 85 -0.51 -2.27 0.68
C LEU A 85 -2.01 -2.41 0.90
N ALA A 86 -2.77 -2.65 -0.18
CA ALA A 86 -4.21 -2.81 -0.11
C ALA A 86 -4.78 -3.53 -1.35
N ASP A 87 -5.98 -4.07 -1.21
CA ASP A 87 -6.76 -4.69 -2.28
C ASP A 87 -8.24 -4.39 -2.09
N TRP A 88 -8.86 -3.79 -3.12
CA TRP A 88 -10.27 -3.41 -3.10
C TRP A 88 -10.91 -3.54 -4.49
N PRO A 89 -12.19 -3.93 -4.57
CA PRO A 89 -12.95 -3.84 -5.81
C PRO A 89 -13.28 -2.38 -6.14
N ALA A 90 -12.88 -1.93 -7.33
CA ALA A 90 -13.21 -0.63 -7.88
C ALA A 90 -13.80 -0.77 -9.30
N ASP A 91 -15.04 -0.33 -9.47
CA ASP A 91 -15.83 -0.39 -10.71
C ASP A 91 -15.88 0.96 -11.45
N SER A 92 -15.53 2.05 -10.76
CA SER A 92 -15.64 3.44 -11.22
C SER A 92 -14.47 4.28 -10.71
N PHE A 93 -14.17 5.38 -11.41
CA PHE A 93 -13.10 6.30 -11.01
C PHE A 93 -13.41 7.02 -9.69
N GLU A 94 -14.68 7.31 -9.44
CA GLU A 94 -15.17 7.92 -8.20
C GLU A 94 -14.95 6.98 -7.01
N ARG A 95 -15.29 5.70 -7.18
CA ARG A 95 -15.05 4.68 -6.16
C ARG A 95 -13.57 4.49 -5.88
N LEU A 96 -12.74 4.43 -6.93
CA LEU A 96 -11.28 4.36 -6.79
C LEU A 96 -10.73 5.55 -6.02
N TYR A 97 -11.18 6.77 -6.32
CA TYR A 97 -10.74 7.97 -5.62
C TYR A 97 -11.09 7.91 -4.13
N ARG A 98 -12.32 7.54 -3.78
CA ARG A 98 -12.73 7.42 -2.36
C ARG A 98 -11.93 6.37 -1.61
N LEU A 99 -11.78 5.17 -2.19
CA LEU A 99 -10.99 4.10 -1.59
C LEU A 99 -9.52 4.51 -1.38
N ALA A 100 -8.94 5.20 -2.36
CA ALA A 100 -7.59 5.74 -2.24
C ALA A 100 -7.52 6.87 -1.21
N LEU A 101 -8.54 7.72 -1.07
CA LEU A 101 -8.56 8.81 -0.09
C LEU A 101 -8.67 8.27 1.34
N ASP A 102 -9.46 7.21 1.55
CA ASP A 102 -9.68 6.60 2.86
C ASP A 102 -8.49 5.76 3.36
N PHE A 103 -7.57 5.38 2.47
CA PHE A 103 -6.38 4.60 2.84
C PHE A 103 -5.36 5.46 3.62
N PRO A 104 -4.83 4.97 4.76
CA PRO A 104 -3.93 5.73 5.62
C PRO A 104 -2.49 5.86 5.06
N TRP A 105 -2.34 6.63 3.97
CA TRP A 105 -1.05 6.85 3.30
C TRP A 105 0.04 7.39 4.23
N GLU A 106 -0.32 8.16 5.25
CA GLU A 106 0.57 8.75 6.24
C GLU A 106 1.42 7.72 7.02
N VAL A 107 0.96 6.46 7.09
CA VAL A 107 1.72 5.36 7.71
C VAL A 107 2.88 4.92 6.81
N HIS A 108 2.79 5.15 5.50
CA HIS A 108 3.75 4.66 4.51
C HIS A 108 4.60 5.77 3.87
N ILE A 109 4.05 6.97 3.72
CA ILE A 109 4.69 8.09 3.02
C ILE A 109 4.68 9.32 3.94
N GLY A 110 5.88 9.79 4.28
CA GLY A 110 6.03 11.04 5.03
C GLY A 110 5.73 12.28 4.17
N PRO A 111 5.33 13.40 4.78
CA PRO A 111 4.84 14.60 4.08
C PRO A 111 5.85 15.24 3.11
N ASP A 112 7.15 15.10 3.39
CA ASP A 112 8.22 15.73 2.59
C ASP A 112 8.86 14.77 1.57
N ARG A 113 8.28 13.58 1.33
CA ARG A 113 8.83 12.61 0.39
C ARG A 113 8.18 12.72 -0.99
N SER A 114 9.00 12.55 -2.03
CA SER A 114 8.49 12.40 -3.39
C SER A 114 7.94 10.99 -3.62
N PHE A 115 6.91 10.90 -4.44
CA PHE A 115 6.30 9.63 -4.83
C PHE A 115 5.95 9.68 -6.32
N ALA A 116 5.79 8.51 -6.93
CA ALA A 116 5.34 8.35 -8.31
C ALA A 116 4.31 7.24 -8.37
N ILE A 117 3.25 7.44 -9.16
CA ILE A 117 2.19 6.44 -9.33
C ILE A 117 2.27 5.87 -10.74
N ARG A 118 2.37 4.54 -10.81
CA ARG A 118 2.28 3.77 -12.04
C ARG A 118 1.03 2.90 -11.99
N ALA A 119 0.08 3.17 -12.86
CA ALA A 119 -1.11 2.36 -13.00
C ALA A 119 -0.97 1.34 -14.15
N VAL A 120 -1.48 0.14 -13.93
CA VAL A 120 -1.64 -0.90 -14.94
C VAL A 120 -3.09 -1.37 -14.89
N SER A 121 -3.71 -1.54 -16.05
CA SER A 121 -5.08 -2.04 -16.17
C SER A 121 -5.12 -3.18 -17.18
N ARG A 122 -5.77 -4.28 -16.82
CA ARG A 122 -5.99 -5.45 -17.68
C ARG A 122 -7.40 -5.97 -17.45
N LYS A 123 -8.16 -6.19 -18.53
CA LYS A 123 -9.53 -6.71 -18.48
C LYS A 123 -10.44 -5.99 -17.45
N SER A 124 -10.26 -4.68 -17.29
CA SER A 124 -11.01 -3.85 -16.35
C SER A 124 -11.88 -2.84 -17.09
N PRO A 125 -13.04 -2.43 -16.53
CA PRO A 125 -13.82 -1.31 -17.05
C PRO A 125 -13.02 0.00 -17.02
N LEU A 126 -12.03 0.13 -16.12
CA LEU A 126 -11.17 1.30 -16.01
C LEU A 126 -9.91 1.13 -16.87
N GLN A 127 -10.03 1.32 -18.19
CA GLN A 127 -8.94 1.05 -19.14
C GLN A 127 -7.91 2.18 -19.24
N HIS A 128 -8.28 3.42 -18.92
CA HIS A 128 -7.41 4.59 -19.03
C HIS A 128 -6.42 4.67 -17.86
N THR A 129 -5.25 4.05 -18.01
CA THR A 129 -4.20 4.01 -16.99
C THR A 129 -3.68 5.38 -16.56
N GLY A 130 -3.59 6.35 -17.47
CA GLY A 130 -3.23 7.73 -17.12
C GLY A 130 -4.26 8.38 -16.18
N HIS A 131 -5.56 8.14 -16.42
CA HIS A 131 -6.63 8.66 -15.58
C HIS A 131 -6.66 7.96 -14.21
N LEU A 132 -6.41 6.64 -14.17
CA LEU A 132 -6.24 5.89 -12.92
C LEU A 132 -5.12 6.48 -12.06
N ALA A 133 -3.94 6.66 -12.65
CA ALA A 133 -2.78 7.21 -11.94
C ALA A 133 -3.05 8.61 -11.41
N LEU A 134 -3.72 9.46 -12.19
CA LEU A 134 -4.10 10.81 -11.77
C LEU A 134 -5.07 10.78 -10.59
N LYS A 135 -6.12 9.94 -10.63
CA LYS A 135 -7.12 9.84 -9.56
C LYS A 135 -6.51 9.38 -8.23
N VAL A 136 -5.66 8.35 -8.26
CA VAL A 136 -4.96 7.88 -7.06
C VAL A 136 -4.00 8.94 -6.53
N LYS A 137 -3.31 9.67 -7.43
CA LYS A 137 -2.41 10.76 -7.05
C LYS A 137 -3.15 11.88 -6.33
N ASP A 138 -4.28 12.31 -6.88
CA ASP A 138 -5.07 13.39 -6.29
C ASP A 138 -5.59 12.96 -4.91
N ALA A 139 -6.14 11.74 -4.78
CA ALA A 139 -6.60 11.19 -3.51
C ALA A 139 -5.50 11.10 -2.44
N LEU A 140 -4.32 10.61 -2.80
CA LEU A 140 -3.17 10.51 -1.91
C LEU A 140 -2.72 11.90 -1.42
N VAL A 141 -2.63 12.87 -2.33
CA VAL A 141 -2.23 14.25 -1.98
C VAL A 141 -3.26 14.91 -1.07
N ASP A 142 -4.55 14.73 -1.36
CA ASP A 142 -5.63 15.28 -0.54
C ASP A 142 -5.61 14.65 0.87
N ARG A 143 -5.43 13.33 0.97
CA ARG A 143 -5.29 12.62 2.25
C ARG A 143 -4.13 13.16 3.08
N LEU A 144 -2.93 13.29 2.47
CA LEU A 144 -1.76 13.81 3.18
C LEU A 144 -1.96 15.27 3.61
N ARG A 145 -2.64 16.09 2.80
CA ARG A 145 -2.96 17.49 3.15
C ARG A 145 -3.91 17.59 4.34
N GLU A 146 -4.95 16.75 4.38
CA GLU A 146 -5.92 16.70 5.47
C GLU A 146 -5.25 16.29 6.79
N GLN A 147 -4.41 15.26 6.77
CA GLN A 147 -3.73 14.76 7.98
C GLN A 147 -2.60 15.68 8.46
N CYS A 148 -1.89 16.36 7.55
CA CYS A 148 -0.78 17.26 7.91
C CYS A 148 -1.23 18.70 8.24
N GLY A 149 -2.53 18.98 8.31
CA GLY A 149 -3.07 20.22 8.87
C GLY A 149 -2.91 21.49 8.02
N ARG A 150 -2.61 21.39 6.72
CA ARG A 150 -2.59 22.58 5.83
C ARG A 150 -3.88 22.66 5.02
N ARG A 151 -4.88 23.32 5.61
CA ARG A 151 -5.95 24.00 4.89
C ARG A 151 -5.52 25.45 4.65
N PRO A 152 -5.19 25.90 3.42
CA PRO A 152 -5.23 27.33 3.13
C PRO A 152 -6.69 27.76 3.29
N SER A 153 -6.97 28.60 4.29
CA SER A 153 -8.23 29.31 4.37
C SER A 153 -8.38 30.15 3.11
N VAL A 154 -9.44 29.91 2.35
CA VAL A 154 -9.91 30.82 1.32
C VAL A 154 -10.52 32.00 2.07
N ASP A 155 -9.77 33.10 2.16
CA ASP A 155 -10.37 34.41 2.38
C ASP A 155 -11.03 34.86 1.08
N SER A 156 -12.19 35.50 1.24
CA SER A 156 -13.09 35.94 0.17
C SER A 156 -12.53 37.06 -0.69
#